data_AF-A0A5C6ETJ4-F1
#
_entry.id   AF-A0A5C6ETJ4-F1
#
_cell.length_a   1.000
_cell.length_b   1.000
_cell.length_c   1.000
_cell.angle_alpha   90.00
_cell.angle_beta   90.00
_cell.angle_gamma   90.00
#
_symmetry.space_group_name_H-M   'P 1'
#
loop_
_entity.id
_entity.type
_entity.pdbx_description
1 polymer ?
#
loop_
_entity_poly.entity_id
_entity_poly.type
_entity_poly.pdbx_seq_one_letter_code
_entity_poly.pdbx_strand_id
1 'polypeptide(L)'
;MKSGGSKGIRPGYNCQAAVMDENDRNQLKPMMEQTESNTQEKVKEVAADCGHGSYANYEYLDQRGIDGYVPDDHFQQYKSGECQKEEHRYHYSNFICDAASDRYVCSEEKRLTYGKIRIKKTDNRQCNHKVYKGRECGACQNRSLCTMAKVRELLIDMREPLLQRMREKLLSDEGRRKYFMRQYLIEPVFGHLKFNVGYRNFLLRGLEKICAEFKLMCIGWNLKKMLKMGIKPVTI
;
A
#
# COMPACT_ATOMS: atom_id res chain seq x y z
N MET A 1 11.11 -36.05 18.49
CA MET A 1 11.11 -36.39 17.05
C MET A 1 10.54 -35.23 16.26
N LYS A 2 11.09 -35.04 15.06
CA LYS A 2 10.78 -34.08 13.97
C LYS A 2 9.27 -33.73 13.91
N SER A 3 8.84 -32.51 13.56
CA SER A 3 9.06 -31.86 12.25
C SER A 3 8.36 -30.50 12.21
N GLY A 4 8.91 -29.52 11.45
CA GLY A 4 8.07 -28.44 10.93
C GLY A 4 8.67 -27.04 10.81
N GLY A 5 9.99 -26.86 10.92
CA GLY A 5 10.62 -25.59 10.53
C GLY A 5 10.53 -25.43 9.01
N SER A 6 9.71 -24.49 8.55
CA SER A 6 9.45 -24.20 7.14
C SER A 6 10.76 -24.06 6.34
N LYS A 7 11.09 -25.06 5.53
CA LYS A 7 12.22 -25.09 4.58
C LYS A 7 11.92 -24.26 3.32
N GLY A 8 11.46 -23.03 3.49
CA GLY A 8 11.22 -22.10 2.38
C GLY A 8 12.10 -20.88 2.57
N ILE A 9 12.90 -20.54 1.56
CA ILE A 9 13.44 -19.19 1.43
C ILE A 9 12.22 -18.29 1.31
N ARG A 10 11.89 -17.53 2.36
CA ARG A 10 10.84 -16.53 2.27
C ARG A 10 11.41 -15.36 1.44
N PRO A 11 10.87 -15.04 0.26
CA PRO A 11 11.44 -14.03 -0.63
C PRO A 11 11.47 -12.59 -0.07
N GLY A 12 10.91 -12.36 1.12
CA GLY A 12 10.91 -11.05 1.78
C GLY A 12 12.28 -10.51 2.22
N TYR A 13 13.39 -11.17 1.86
CA TYR A 13 14.74 -10.81 2.29
C TYR A 13 15.66 -10.33 1.16
N ASN A 14 15.13 -9.93 -0.01
CA ASN A 14 15.94 -9.14 -0.92
C ASN A 14 15.92 -7.69 -0.48
N CYS A 15 16.99 -7.31 0.23
CA CYS A 15 17.32 -5.95 0.62
C CYS A 15 16.99 -4.97 -0.51
N GLN A 16 16.24 -3.91 -0.18
CA GLN A 16 15.86 -2.80 -1.05
C GLN A 16 17.11 -2.07 -1.58
N ALA A 17 17.77 -2.63 -2.58
CA ALA A 17 18.86 -1.99 -3.32
C ALA A 17 18.37 -1.31 -4.61
N ALA A 18 17.06 -1.10 -4.75
CA ALA A 18 16.42 -0.66 -5.99
C ALA A 18 15.49 0.55 -5.81
N VAL A 19 15.75 1.44 -4.85
CA VAL A 19 15.00 2.70 -4.80
C VAL A 19 15.83 3.77 -5.52
N MET A 20 15.48 4.03 -6.78
CA MET A 20 16.05 5.12 -7.59
C MET A 20 15.02 6.20 -7.97
N ASP A 21 13.77 6.06 -7.51
CA ASP A 21 12.69 7.01 -7.76
C ASP A 21 12.24 7.64 -6.44
N GLU A 22 11.83 8.91 -6.47
CA GLU A 22 11.36 9.65 -5.29
C GLU A 22 9.99 9.16 -4.79
N ASN A 23 9.28 8.38 -5.60
CA ASN A 23 7.91 7.96 -5.32
C ASN A 23 7.79 6.45 -5.08
N ASP A 24 7.61 6.08 -3.81
CA ASP A 24 7.43 4.70 -3.35
C ASP A 24 6.29 3.96 -4.07
N ARG A 25 5.27 4.69 -4.54
CA ARG A 25 4.13 4.10 -5.27
C ARG A 25 4.54 3.38 -6.55
N ASN A 26 5.65 3.78 -7.18
CA ASN A 26 6.13 3.15 -8.42
C ASN A 26 7.07 1.97 -8.17
N GLN A 27 7.49 1.72 -6.93
CA GLN A 27 8.56 0.77 -6.62
C GLN A 27 8.06 -0.67 -6.39
N LEU A 28 6.77 -0.84 -6.12
CA LEU A 28 6.22 -2.18 -5.82
C LEU A 28 6.42 -3.16 -6.98
N LYS A 29 6.06 -2.73 -8.20
CA LYS A 29 6.17 -3.57 -9.41
C LYS A 29 7.63 -3.93 -9.75
N PRO A 30 8.57 -2.97 -9.87
CA PRO A 30 9.98 -3.28 -10.10
C PRO A 30 10.58 -4.22 -9.05
N MET A 31 10.26 -4.02 -7.77
CA MET A 31 10.74 -4.89 -6.70
C MET A 31 10.24 -6.33 -6.84
N MET A 32 8.98 -6.52 -7.23
CA MET A 32 8.42 -7.84 -7.46
C MET A 32 9.07 -8.52 -8.67
N GLU A 33 9.19 -7.82 -9.80
CA GLU A 33 9.82 -8.36 -11.00
C GLU A 33 11.29 -8.73 -10.76
N GLN A 34 12.03 -7.91 -10.01
CA GLN A 34 13.40 -8.23 -9.61
C GLN A 34 13.45 -9.46 -8.68
N THR A 35 12.48 -9.61 -7.79
CA THR A 35 12.41 -10.77 -6.88
C THR A 35 12.16 -12.05 -7.66
N GLU A 36 11.25 -12.03 -8.63
CA GLU A 36 10.95 -13.17 -9.50
C GLU A 36 12.17 -13.52 -10.38
N SER A 37 12.87 -12.52 -10.90
CA SER A 37 14.11 -12.73 -11.66
C SER A 37 15.21 -13.37 -10.79
N ASN A 38 15.41 -12.88 -9.56
CA ASN A 38 16.45 -13.38 -8.66
C ASN A 38 16.15 -14.78 -8.10
N THR A 39 14.88 -15.10 -7.88
CA THR A 39 14.46 -16.39 -7.27
C THR A 39 14.05 -17.42 -8.29
N GLN A 40 13.77 -17.01 -9.54
CA GLN A 40 13.15 -17.82 -10.59
C GLN A 40 11.79 -18.40 -10.18
N GLU A 41 11.16 -17.87 -9.13
CA GLU A 41 9.86 -18.29 -8.63
C GLU A 41 8.86 -17.12 -8.70
N LYS A 42 7.59 -17.43 -8.96
CA LYS A 42 6.52 -16.43 -8.96
C LYS A 42 6.17 -15.99 -7.56
N VAL A 43 6.01 -14.69 -7.36
CA VAL A 43 5.57 -14.12 -6.08
C VAL A 43 4.09 -14.39 -5.90
N LYS A 44 3.73 -15.08 -4.81
CA LYS A 44 2.34 -15.42 -4.48
C LYS A 44 1.70 -14.46 -3.49
N GLU A 45 2.51 -13.88 -2.60
CA GLU A 45 2.07 -13.02 -1.51
C GLU A 45 3.01 -11.83 -1.36
N VAL A 46 2.46 -10.64 -1.11
CA VAL A 46 3.21 -9.40 -0.92
C VAL A 46 2.64 -8.60 0.24
N ALA A 47 3.50 -8.10 1.12
CA ALA A 47 3.14 -7.11 2.13
C ALA A 47 4.04 -5.88 1.99
N ALA A 48 3.45 -4.69 1.96
CA ALA A 48 4.19 -3.45 1.73
C ALA A 48 3.64 -2.29 2.58
N ASP A 49 4.41 -1.21 2.72
CA ASP A 49 4.05 0.01 3.45
C ASP A 49 2.96 0.83 2.76
N CYS A 50 2.37 1.78 3.50
CA CYS A 50 1.31 2.65 2.97
C CYS A 50 1.79 3.52 1.81
N GLY A 51 3.09 3.82 1.73
CA GLY A 51 3.70 4.51 0.60
C GLY A 51 3.54 3.76 -0.74
N HIS A 52 3.28 2.46 -0.72
CA HIS A 52 2.95 1.69 -1.93
C HIS A 52 1.44 1.61 -2.23
N GLY A 53 0.58 2.15 -1.36
CA GLY A 53 -0.87 2.18 -1.52
C GLY A 53 -1.28 3.04 -2.70
N SER A 54 -1.63 2.41 -3.83
CA SER A 54 -2.11 3.11 -5.02
C SER A 54 -3.05 2.23 -5.83
N TYR A 55 -4.01 2.85 -6.53
CA TYR A 55 -4.94 2.12 -7.38
C TYR A 55 -4.23 1.32 -8.48
N ALA A 56 -3.13 1.84 -9.05
CA ALA A 56 -2.34 1.13 -10.05
C ALA A 56 -1.70 -0.15 -9.48
N ASN A 57 -1.22 -0.09 -8.23
CA ASN A 57 -0.66 -1.26 -7.57
C ASN A 57 -1.73 -2.29 -7.21
N TYR A 58 -2.90 -1.87 -6.73
CA TYR A 58 -3.99 -2.81 -6.44
C TYR A 58 -4.47 -3.51 -7.72
N GLU A 59 -4.60 -2.77 -8.81
CA GLU A 59 -4.94 -3.32 -10.12
C GLU A 59 -3.89 -4.31 -10.61
N TYR A 60 -2.60 -3.99 -10.46
CA TYR A 60 -1.50 -4.90 -10.81
C TYR A 60 -1.53 -6.20 -10.00
N LEU A 61 -1.81 -6.12 -8.70
CA LEU A 61 -1.89 -7.30 -7.83
C LEU A 61 -3.10 -8.18 -8.18
N ASP A 62 -4.26 -7.58 -8.45
CA ASP A 62 -5.49 -8.29 -8.86
C ASP A 62 -5.30 -8.98 -10.22
N GLN A 63 -4.72 -8.28 -11.21
CA GLN A 63 -4.44 -8.82 -12.55
C GLN A 63 -3.47 -10.01 -12.54
N ARG A 64 -2.46 -9.99 -11.65
CA ARG A 64 -1.50 -11.08 -11.51
C ARG A 64 -1.97 -12.19 -10.56
N GLY A 65 -3.11 -12.02 -9.88
CA GLY A 65 -3.60 -12.96 -8.87
C GLY A 65 -2.69 -13.08 -7.65
N ILE A 66 -2.04 -11.99 -7.25
CA ILE A 66 -1.07 -11.96 -6.15
C ILE A 66 -1.76 -11.51 -4.86
N ASP A 67 -1.53 -12.25 -3.78
CA ASP A 67 -2.14 -11.99 -2.48
C ASP A 67 -1.46 -10.80 -1.78
N GLY A 68 -1.97 -9.59 -2.02
CA GLY A 68 -1.39 -8.34 -1.52
C GLY A 68 -1.93 -7.86 -0.16
N TYR A 69 -1.06 -7.30 0.69
CA TYR A 69 -1.38 -6.65 1.96
C TYR A 69 -0.71 -5.27 2.01
N VAL A 70 -1.36 -4.28 1.41
CA VAL A 70 -0.80 -2.93 1.24
C VAL A 70 -1.87 -1.90 1.64
N PRO A 71 -1.70 -1.19 2.77
CA PRO A 71 -2.64 -0.16 3.19
C PRO A 71 -2.51 1.08 2.31
N ASP A 72 -3.57 1.88 2.25
CA ASP A 72 -3.49 3.25 1.74
C ASP A 72 -3.12 4.24 2.85
N ASP A 73 -2.78 5.47 2.46
CA ASP A 73 -2.37 6.52 3.40
C ASP A 73 -3.45 6.86 4.45
N HIS A 74 -4.73 6.65 4.14
CA HIS A 74 -5.84 6.90 5.05
C HIS A 74 -6.31 5.65 5.81
N PHE A 75 -5.60 4.51 5.70
CA PHE A 75 -6.02 3.26 6.32
C PHE A 75 -6.12 3.35 7.85
N GLN A 76 -5.23 4.11 8.51
CA GLN A 76 -5.29 4.26 9.97
C GLN A 76 -6.54 5.04 10.43
N GLN A 77 -6.89 6.12 9.72
CA GLN A 77 -8.12 6.90 9.97
C GLN A 77 -9.38 6.06 9.69
N TYR A 78 -9.32 5.22 8.65
CA TYR A 78 -10.38 4.27 8.33
C TYR A 78 -10.54 3.21 9.44
N LYS A 79 -9.43 2.63 9.90
CA LYS A 79 -9.40 1.60 10.94
C LYS A 79 -9.84 2.11 12.31
N SER A 80 -9.48 3.33 12.68
CA SER A 80 -9.86 3.94 13.95
C SER A 80 -11.34 4.36 13.99
N GLY A 81 -12.04 4.33 12.86
CA GLY A 81 -13.39 4.87 12.75
C GLY A 81 -13.42 6.40 12.92
N GLU A 82 -12.29 7.09 12.79
CA GLU A 82 -12.20 8.54 12.98
C GLU A 82 -13.13 9.27 12.02
N CYS A 83 -13.20 8.84 10.77
CA CYS A 83 -14.11 9.41 9.78
C CYS A 83 -15.60 9.22 10.12
N GLN A 84 -15.97 8.29 11.00
CA GLN A 84 -17.36 7.99 11.39
C GLN A 84 -17.84 8.82 12.59
N LYS A 85 -16.95 9.60 13.22
CA LYS A 85 -17.32 10.51 14.30
C LYS A 85 -18.27 11.59 13.79
N GLU A 86 -19.13 12.11 14.67
CA GLU A 86 -20.13 13.14 14.34
C GLU A 86 -19.47 14.40 13.73
N GLU A 87 -18.28 14.77 14.20
CA GLU A 87 -17.48 15.89 13.66
C GLU A 87 -17.16 15.72 12.16
N HIS A 88 -17.08 14.48 11.69
CA HIS A 88 -16.76 14.12 10.32
C HIS A 88 -17.99 13.62 9.54
N ARG A 89 -19.21 13.93 10.00
CA ARG A 89 -20.48 13.51 9.37
C ARG A 89 -20.54 13.73 7.85
N TYR A 90 -19.90 14.78 7.32
CA TYR A 90 -19.86 15.10 5.88
C TYR A 90 -18.55 14.71 5.16
N HIS A 91 -17.74 13.85 5.77
CA HIS A 91 -16.57 13.25 5.13
C HIS A 91 -17.01 12.32 3.99
N TYR A 92 -16.22 12.23 2.92
CA TYR A 92 -16.60 11.47 1.72
C TYR A 92 -16.89 9.99 2.01
N SER A 93 -16.17 9.39 2.95
CA SER A 93 -16.33 7.97 3.34
C SER A 93 -17.69 7.66 3.96
N ASN A 94 -18.41 8.67 4.45
CA ASN A 94 -19.74 8.48 5.07
C ASN A 94 -20.88 8.53 4.03
N PHE A 95 -20.56 8.80 2.76
CA PHE A 95 -21.54 8.73 1.68
C PHE A 95 -21.69 7.28 1.26
N ILE A 96 -22.90 6.74 1.45
CA ILE A 96 -23.19 5.34 1.17
C ILE A 96 -23.45 5.18 -0.32
N CYS A 97 -22.78 4.20 -0.94
CA CYS A 97 -23.00 3.84 -2.33
C CYS A 97 -24.16 2.84 -2.44
N ASP A 98 -25.18 3.18 -3.21
CA ASP A 98 -26.18 2.24 -3.70
C ASP A 98 -25.70 1.68 -5.05
N ALA A 99 -25.08 0.49 -4.98
CA ALA A 99 -24.49 -0.18 -6.14
C ALA A 99 -25.51 -0.52 -7.23
N ALA A 100 -26.79 -0.73 -6.88
CA ALA A 100 -27.84 -1.06 -7.84
C ALA A 100 -28.21 0.14 -8.73
N SER A 101 -28.18 1.34 -8.16
CA SER A 101 -28.63 2.56 -8.86
C SER A 101 -27.49 3.46 -9.37
N ASP A 102 -26.22 3.10 -9.11
CA ASP A 102 -25.02 3.94 -9.28
C ASP A 102 -25.24 5.36 -8.69
N ARG A 103 -25.67 5.40 -7.43
CA ARG A 103 -26.01 6.64 -6.69
C ARG A 103 -25.33 6.64 -5.34
N TYR A 104 -25.03 7.84 -4.85
CA TYR A 104 -24.56 8.03 -3.47
C TYR A 104 -25.62 8.73 -2.64
N VAL A 105 -25.71 8.35 -1.37
CA VAL A 105 -26.61 8.94 -0.39
C VAL A 105 -25.79 9.65 0.66
N CYS A 106 -26.10 10.91 0.95
CA CYS A 106 -25.46 11.64 2.03
C CYS A 106 -26.09 11.33 3.39
N SER A 107 -25.46 11.78 4.47
CA SER A 107 -25.94 11.63 5.85
C SER A 107 -27.30 12.29 6.14
N GLU A 108 -27.81 13.12 5.22
CA GLU A 108 -29.14 13.74 5.27
C GLU A 108 -30.14 13.04 4.33
N GLU A 109 -29.83 11.81 3.90
CA GLU A 109 -30.64 10.97 3.00
C GLU A 109 -30.87 11.54 1.59
N LYS A 110 -30.15 12.61 1.23
CA LYS A 110 -30.25 13.24 -0.09
C LYS A 110 -29.38 12.52 -1.11
N ARG A 111 -29.88 12.46 -2.34
CA ARG A 111 -29.28 11.69 -3.43
C ARG A 111 -28.26 12.49 -4.23
N LEU A 112 -27.14 11.85 -4.51
CA LEU A 112 -26.12 12.31 -5.44
C LEU A 112 -26.15 11.40 -6.67
N THR A 113 -26.38 12.00 -7.84
CA THR A 113 -26.45 11.27 -9.11
C THR A 113 -25.17 11.41 -9.90
N TYR A 114 -24.85 10.36 -10.66
CA TYR A 114 -23.76 10.38 -11.62
C TYR A 114 -23.92 11.56 -12.59
N GLY A 115 -22.84 12.30 -12.81
CA GLY A 115 -22.79 13.45 -13.71
C GLY A 115 -21.92 13.18 -14.93
N LYS A 116 -20.61 13.03 -14.72
CA LYS A 116 -19.63 12.82 -15.79
C LYS A 116 -18.39 12.09 -15.31
N ILE A 117 -17.64 11.52 -16.24
CA ILE A 117 -16.27 11.07 -15.98
C ILE A 117 -15.31 12.23 -16.21
N ARG A 118 -14.40 12.43 -15.25
CA ARG A 118 -13.26 13.33 -15.38
C ARG A 118 -12.01 12.50 -15.56
N ILE A 119 -11.42 12.58 -16.75
CA ILE A 119 -10.14 11.96 -17.06
C ILE A 119 -9.06 13.02 -16.88
N LYS A 120 -8.11 12.75 -15.99
CA LYS A 120 -6.87 13.54 -15.91
C LYS A 120 -5.71 12.61 -16.28
N LYS A 121 -5.07 12.91 -17.40
CA LYS A 121 -3.79 12.30 -17.77
C LYS A 121 -2.68 13.20 -17.24
N THR A 122 -1.85 12.64 -16.39
CA THR A 122 -0.55 13.19 -15.99
C THR A 122 0.49 12.13 -16.38
N ASP A 123 1.74 12.54 -16.64
CA ASP A 123 2.81 11.65 -17.15
C ASP A 123 2.87 10.29 -16.44
N ASN A 124 2.64 10.26 -15.12
CA ASN A 124 2.66 9.04 -14.30
C ASN A 124 1.30 8.59 -13.74
N ARG A 125 0.18 9.25 -14.08
CA ARG A 125 -1.13 8.93 -13.48
C ARG A 125 -2.29 9.18 -14.43
N GLN A 126 -3.04 8.13 -14.73
CA GLN A 126 -4.39 8.24 -15.27
C GLN A 126 -5.38 8.15 -14.12
N CYS A 127 -6.02 9.28 -13.82
CA CYS A 127 -7.13 9.36 -12.87
C CYS A 127 -8.44 9.42 -13.67
N ASN A 128 -9.23 8.36 -13.59
CA ASN A 128 -10.57 8.30 -14.15
C ASN A 128 -11.55 8.40 -12.98
N HIS A 129 -12.02 9.62 -12.70
CA HIS A 129 -12.94 9.86 -11.58
C HIS A 129 -14.38 9.97 -12.11
N LYS A 130 -15.30 9.18 -11.55
CA LYS A 130 -16.72 9.44 -11.67
C LYS A 130 -17.10 10.61 -10.77
N VAL A 131 -17.79 11.60 -11.33
CA VAL A 131 -18.25 12.78 -10.59
C VAL A 131 -19.72 12.61 -10.27
N TYR A 132 -20.07 12.59 -8.99
CA TYR A 132 -21.44 12.57 -8.49
C TYR A 132 -21.81 13.93 -7.91
N LYS A 133 -23.01 14.43 -8.24
CA LYS A 133 -23.48 15.75 -7.77
C LYS A 133 -24.79 15.62 -7.00
N GLY A 134 -24.90 16.34 -5.89
CA GLY A 134 -26.13 16.46 -5.13
C GLY A 134 -27.18 17.29 -5.87
N ARG A 135 -28.42 16.78 -5.93
CA ARG A 135 -29.54 17.50 -6.57
C ARG A 135 -30.26 18.45 -5.60
N GLU A 136 -30.33 18.06 -4.34
CA GLU A 136 -31.17 18.71 -3.32
C GLU A 136 -30.36 19.51 -2.28
N CYS A 137 -29.10 19.85 -2.63
CA CYS A 137 -28.21 20.62 -1.76
C CYS A 137 -28.67 22.08 -1.59
N GLY A 138 -29.40 22.63 -2.56
CA GLY A 138 -29.86 24.03 -2.54
C GLY A 138 -30.78 24.34 -1.36
N ALA A 139 -31.69 23.43 -1.03
CA ALA A 139 -32.64 23.54 0.08
C ALA A 139 -32.15 22.82 1.37
N CYS A 140 -30.84 22.53 1.48
CA CYS A 140 -30.31 21.80 2.63
C CYS A 140 -29.98 22.74 3.80
N GLN A 141 -30.59 22.50 4.96
CA GLN A 141 -30.33 23.25 6.19
C GLN A 141 -28.87 23.10 6.63
N ASN A 142 -28.32 21.89 6.52
CA ASN A 142 -26.94 21.59 6.90
C ASN A 142 -25.92 21.78 5.76
N ARG A 143 -26.25 22.57 4.73
CA ARG A 143 -25.33 22.80 3.59
C ARG A 143 -24.01 23.43 4.04
N SER A 144 -24.07 24.39 4.96
CA SER A 144 -22.92 25.11 5.49
C SER A 144 -21.87 24.19 6.13
N LEU A 145 -22.30 23.08 6.75
CA LEU A 145 -21.41 22.08 7.34
C LEU A 145 -20.88 21.07 6.30
N CYS A 146 -21.61 20.88 5.20
CA CYS A 146 -21.29 19.87 4.19
C CYS A 146 -20.41 20.37 3.05
N THR A 147 -20.66 21.56 2.51
CA THR A 147 -19.90 22.11 1.37
C THR A 147 -20.02 23.63 1.25
N MET A 148 -18.92 24.25 0.82
CA MET A 148 -18.89 25.67 0.46
C MET A 148 -19.37 25.93 -0.98
N ALA A 149 -19.42 24.89 -1.82
CA ALA A 149 -19.88 25.01 -3.20
C ALA A 149 -21.42 25.11 -3.28
N LYS A 150 -21.94 25.40 -4.48
CA LYS A 150 -23.40 25.41 -4.75
C LYS A 150 -24.04 24.05 -4.45
N VAL A 151 -23.35 22.97 -4.81
CA VAL A 151 -23.76 21.58 -4.58
C VAL A 151 -22.55 20.75 -4.15
N ARG A 152 -22.79 19.69 -3.38
CA ARG A 152 -21.74 18.73 -3.02
C ARG A 152 -21.37 17.91 -4.25
N GLU A 153 -20.08 17.86 -4.56
CA GLU A 153 -19.53 17.00 -5.61
C GLU A 153 -18.62 15.94 -4.98
N LEU A 154 -18.81 14.67 -5.35
CA LEU A 154 -17.91 13.57 -5.01
C LEU A 154 -17.13 13.14 -6.25
N LEU A 155 -15.82 12.98 -6.12
CA LEU A 155 -14.96 12.43 -7.14
C LEU A 155 -14.47 11.06 -6.66
N ILE A 156 -15.03 10.01 -7.23
CA ILE A 156 -14.70 8.62 -6.87
C ILE A 156 -13.90 8.02 -8.01
N ASP A 157 -12.74 7.44 -7.73
CA ASP A 157 -11.97 6.71 -8.75
C ASP A 157 -12.78 5.47 -9.17
N MET A 158 -12.78 5.13 -10.46
CA MET A 158 -13.49 3.92 -10.93
C MET A 158 -12.96 2.63 -10.28
N ARG A 159 -11.72 2.67 -9.77
CA ARG A 159 -11.05 1.57 -9.07
C ARG A 159 -11.29 1.58 -7.56
N GLU A 160 -12.21 2.40 -7.05
CA GLU A 160 -12.56 2.41 -5.62
C GLU A 160 -12.85 1.02 -5.03
N PRO A 161 -13.53 0.10 -5.73
CA PRO A 161 -13.76 -1.25 -5.20
C PRO A 161 -12.47 -2.03 -4.90
N LEU A 162 -11.37 -1.76 -5.60
CA LEU A 162 -10.07 -2.39 -5.30
C LEU A 162 -9.52 -1.93 -3.95
N LEU A 163 -9.63 -0.62 -3.66
CA LEU A 163 -9.21 -0.06 -2.39
C LEU A 163 -10.07 -0.58 -1.24
N GLN A 164 -11.40 -0.62 -1.43
CA GLN A 164 -12.32 -1.12 -0.41
C GLN A 164 -12.03 -2.59 -0.07
N ARG A 165 -11.88 -3.45 -1.08
CA ARG A 165 -11.47 -4.87 -0.89
C ARG A 165 -10.17 -4.98 -0.08
N MET A 166 -9.17 -4.15 -0.39
CA MET A 166 -7.89 -4.16 0.33
C MET A 166 -8.04 -3.73 1.79
N ARG A 167 -8.84 -2.69 2.07
CA ARG A 167 -9.11 -2.24 3.45
C ARG A 167 -9.83 -3.31 4.27
N GLU A 168 -10.89 -3.90 3.72
CA GLU A 168 -11.65 -4.99 4.36
C GLU A 168 -10.73 -6.19 4.67
N LYS A 169 -9.89 -6.56 3.69
CA LYS A 169 -8.89 -7.61 3.85
C LYS A 169 -7.90 -7.31 4.96
N LEU A 170 -7.37 -6.08 5.05
CA LEU A 170 -6.44 -5.68 6.10
C LEU A 170 -7.09 -5.60 7.49
N LEU A 171 -8.41 -5.43 7.58
CA LEU A 171 -9.17 -5.47 8.84
C LEU A 171 -9.45 -6.90 9.32
N SER A 172 -9.52 -7.88 8.42
CA SER A 172 -9.68 -9.30 8.78
C SER A 172 -8.59 -9.77 9.75
N ASP A 173 -8.88 -10.76 10.59
CA ASP A 173 -7.88 -11.30 11.53
C ASP A 173 -6.65 -11.87 10.80
N GLU A 174 -6.88 -12.56 9.68
CA GLU A 174 -5.80 -13.09 8.86
C GLU A 174 -4.95 -11.96 8.26
N GLY A 175 -5.59 -10.95 7.68
CA GLY A 175 -4.87 -9.82 7.08
C GLY A 175 -4.11 -8.99 8.09
N ARG A 176 -4.68 -8.76 9.29
CA ARG A 176 -3.96 -8.14 10.40
C ARG A 176 -2.72 -8.93 10.78
N ARG A 177 -2.84 -10.26 10.88
CA ARG A 177 -1.71 -11.13 11.22
C ARG A 177 -0.62 -11.08 10.14
N LYS A 178 -0.98 -11.24 8.85
CA LYS A 178 0.02 -11.21 7.76
C LYS A 178 0.69 -9.85 7.65
N TYR A 179 -0.08 -8.76 7.77
CA TYR A 179 0.47 -7.41 7.76
C TYR A 179 1.39 -7.14 8.95
N PHE A 180 1.01 -7.59 10.16
CA PHE A 180 1.83 -7.47 11.36
C PHE A 180 3.18 -8.21 11.24
N MET A 181 3.19 -9.37 10.59
CA MET A 181 4.44 -10.12 10.33
C MET A 181 5.45 -9.32 9.50
N ARG A 182 5.00 -8.37 8.66
CA ARG A 182 5.91 -7.51 7.88
C ARG A 182 6.85 -6.72 8.78
N GLN A 183 6.37 -6.20 9.91
CA GLN A 183 7.19 -5.42 10.86
C GLN A 183 8.37 -6.26 11.36
N TYR A 184 8.14 -7.52 11.73
CA TYR A 184 9.19 -8.44 12.18
C TYR A 184 10.20 -8.82 11.10
N LEU A 185 9.86 -8.72 9.81
CA LEU A 185 10.78 -9.07 8.74
C LEU A 185 11.84 -8.00 8.54
N ILE A 186 11.44 -6.73 8.53
CA ILE A 186 12.28 -5.63 8.06
C ILE A 186 12.83 -4.76 9.20
N GLU A 187 12.04 -4.51 10.26
CA GLU A 187 12.45 -3.63 11.36
C GLU A 187 13.67 -4.18 12.12
N PRO A 188 13.78 -5.49 12.42
CA PRO A 188 14.97 -6.02 13.08
C PRO A 188 16.23 -5.92 12.23
N VAL A 189 16.11 -5.96 10.90
CA VAL A 189 17.26 -5.83 9.99
C VAL A 189 17.77 -4.40 10.05
N PHE A 190 16.89 -3.41 9.86
CA PHE A 190 17.28 -2.00 9.97
C PHE A 190 17.76 -1.63 11.37
N GLY A 191 17.11 -2.15 12.42
CA GLY A 191 17.53 -1.98 13.80
C GLY A 191 18.94 -2.54 14.04
N HIS A 192 19.22 -3.75 13.55
CA HIS A 192 20.54 -4.35 13.66
C HIS A 192 21.60 -3.49 12.95
N LEU A 193 21.35 -3.10 11.70
CA LEU A 193 22.28 -2.29 10.92
C LEU A 193 22.58 -0.95 11.61
N LYS A 194 21.54 -0.24 12.07
CA LYS A 194 21.68 1.11 12.66
C LYS A 194 22.23 1.12 14.08
N PHE A 195 21.83 0.17 14.93
CA PHE A 195 22.13 0.20 16.37
C PHE A 195 23.22 -0.78 16.78
N ASN A 196 23.26 -1.99 16.22
CA ASN A 196 24.24 -3.00 16.62
C ASN A 196 25.51 -2.92 15.77
N VAL A 197 25.37 -2.64 14.47
CA VAL A 197 26.52 -2.48 13.57
C VAL A 197 26.97 -1.01 13.49
N GLY A 198 26.11 -0.07 13.87
CA GLY A 198 26.44 1.36 13.93
C GLY A 198 26.35 2.11 12.60
N TYR A 199 25.77 1.49 11.56
CA TYR A 199 25.57 2.13 10.24
C TYR A 199 24.41 3.14 10.30
N ARG A 200 24.70 4.33 10.81
CA ARG A 200 23.76 5.46 10.85
C ARG A 200 23.96 6.44 9.70
N ASN A 201 25.19 6.53 9.19
CA ASN A 201 25.60 7.44 8.12
C ASN A 201 26.41 6.66 7.08
N PHE A 202 26.30 7.06 5.82
CA PHE A 202 27.18 6.57 4.75
C PHE A 202 28.52 7.29 4.80
N LEU A 203 29.60 6.56 4.51
CA LEU A 203 30.96 7.11 4.46
C LEU A 203 31.25 7.79 3.13
N LEU A 204 30.65 7.28 2.04
CA LEU A 204 30.86 7.79 0.70
C LEU A 204 29.80 8.85 0.33
N ARG A 205 30.15 9.72 -0.61
CA ARG A 205 29.25 10.74 -1.18
C ARG A 205 28.97 10.44 -2.65
N GLY A 206 27.74 10.70 -3.07
CA GLY A 206 27.25 10.43 -4.43
C GLY A 206 26.48 9.10 -4.50
N LEU A 207 25.38 9.11 -5.24
CA LEU A 207 24.39 8.02 -5.28
C LEU A 207 25.03 6.66 -5.62
N GLU A 208 25.88 6.63 -6.65
CA GLU A 208 26.57 5.42 -7.09
C GLU A 208 27.42 4.79 -5.96
N LYS A 209 28.22 5.61 -5.28
CA LYS A 209 29.11 5.14 -4.20
C LYS A 209 28.32 4.71 -2.96
N ILE A 210 27.27 5.45 -2.62
CA ILE A 210 26.35 5.10 -1.53
C ILE A 210 25.65 3.77 -1.83
N CYS A 211 25.18 3.57 -3.06
CA CYS A 211 24.59 2.30 -3.49
C CYS A 211 25.58 1.14 -3.37
N ALA A 212 26.86 1.33 -3.73
CA ALA A 212 27.89 0.30 -3.58
C ALA A 212 28.14 -0.04 -2.10
N GLU A 213 28.26 0.97 -1.23
CA GLU A 213 28.42 0.80 0.22
C GLU A 213 27.24 0.03 0.82
N PHE A 214 26.01 0.41 0.47
CA PHE A 214 24.80 -0.26 0.92
C PHE A 214 24.70 -1.70 0.43
N LYS A 215 25.05 -1.97 -0.83
CA LYS A 215 25.09 -3.34 -1.38
C LYS A 215 26.09 -4.22 -0.61
N LEU A 216 27.27 -3.69 -0.31
CA LEU A 216 28.29 -4.43 0.46
C LEU A 216 27.79 -4.77 1.87
N MET A 217 27.11 -3.84 2.54
CA MET A 217 26.45 -4.10 3.83
C MET A 217 25.41 -5.22 3.73
N CYS A 218 24.56 -5.18 2.70
CA CYS A 218 23.53 -6.19 2.47
C CYS A 218 24.14 -7.58 2.22
N ILE A 219 25.22 -7.66 1.44
CA ILE A 219 25.98 -8.90 1.21
C ILE A 219 26.50 -9.45 2.54
N GLY A 220 27.18 -8.62 3.34
CA GLY A 220 27.72 -9.04 4.65
C GLY A 220 26.63 -9.56 5.59
N TRP A 221 25.47 -8.90 5.63
CA TRP A 221 24.33 -9.34 6.42
C TRP A 221 23.76 -10.69 5.94
N ASN A 222 23.59 -10.84 4.62
CA ASN A 222 23.09 -12.07 4.02
C ASN A 222 24.05 -13.25 4.28
N LEU A 223 25.36 -13.05 4.16
CA LEU A 223 26.36 -14.07 4.49
C LEU A 223 26.29 -14.48 5.96
N LYS A 224 26.18 -13.52 6.89
CA LYS A 224 26.00 -13.80 8.33
C LYS A 224 24.74 -14.62 8.60
N LYS A 225 23.64 -14.33 7.89
CA LYS A 225 22.38 -15.08 7.99
C LYS A 225 22.52 -16.50 7.44
N MET A 226 23.13 -16.66 6.26
CA MET A 226 23.39 -17.96 5.64
C MET A 226 24.22 -18.85 6.56
N LEU A 227 25.29 -18.30 7.15
CA LEU A 227 26.12 -19.00 8.13
C LEU A 227 25.32 -19.45 9.35
N LYS A 228 24.48 -18.58 9.92
CA LYS A 228 23.60 -18.92 11.05
C LYS A 228 22.55 -19.97 10.71
N MET A 229 22.11 -20.01 9.44
CA MET A 229 21.20 -21.04 8.93
C MET A 229 21.91 -22.38 8.63
N GLY A 230 23.23 -22.44 8.77
CA GLY A 230 24.01 -23.65 8.50
C GLY A 230 24.20 -23.93 7.01
N ILE A 231 23.98 -22.93 6.14
CA ILE A 231 24.30 -23.05 4.72
C ILE A 231 25.82 -23.04 4.60
N LYS A 232 26.40 -24.20 4.32
CA LYS A 232 27.83 -24.33 4.05
C LYS A 232 28.06 -24.12 2.55
N PRO A 233 29.06 -23.32 2.15
CA PRO A 233 29.46 -23.29 0.76
C PRO A 233 29.85 -24.72 0.34
N VAL A 234 29.44 -25.11 -0.87
CA VAL A 234 29.95 -26.33 -1.48
C VAL A 234 31.46 -26.10 -1.64
N THR A 235 32.27 -26.88 -0.95
CA THR A 235 33.72 -26.87 -1.14
C THR A 235 33.97 -27.32 -2.57
N ILE A 236 34.43 -26.39 -3.42
CA ILE A 236 34.92 -26.69 -4.77
C ILE A 236 36.31 -27.28 -4.63
#